data_AF-A0A101X4K9-F1
#
_entry.id   AF-A0A101X4K9-F1
#
_cell.length_a   1.000
_cell.length_b   1.000
_cell.length_c   1.000
_cell.angle_alpha   90.00
_cell.angle_beta   90.00
_cell.angle_gamma   90.00
#
_symmetry.space_group_name_H-M   'P 1'
#
loop_
_entity.id
_entity.type
_entity.pdbx_description
1 polymer ?
#
loop_
_entity_poly.entity_id
_entity_poly.type
_entity_poly.pdbx_seq_one_letter_code
_entity_poly.pdbx_strand_id
1 'polypeptide(L)' 'MASLRAAELMRAGLDVDAALRRAVDLVTERFGEDTIGLLGLDRKGRVAAAFNTAAMARAWGADKQVRRVALRRGDIWP' A
#
# COMPACT_ATOMS: atom_id res chain seq x y z
N MET A 1 -4.83 8.16 11.77
CA MET A 1 -3.69 7.37 11.25
C MET A 1 -4.08 6.76 9.91
N ALA A 2 -3.21 6.80 8.90
CA ALA A 2 -3.53 6.30 7.55
C ALA A 2 -3.76 4.77 7.51
N SER A 3 -3.01 4.01 8.30
CA SER A 3 -3.21 2.56 8.46
C SER A 3 -4.59 2.19 9.02
N LEU A 4 -5.08 2.95 10.00
CA LEU A 4 -6.44 2.78 10.52
C LEU A 4 -7.48 3.04 9.42
N ARG A 5 -7.33 4.12 8.64
CA ARG A 5 -8.25 4.44 7.52
C ARG A 5 -8.28 3.32 6.47
N ALA A 6 -7.13 2.77 6.10
CA ALA A 6 -7.08 1.61 5.21
C ALA A 6 -7.83 0.40 5.79
N ALA A 7 -7.64 0.09 7.08
CA ALA A 7 -8.38 -0.99 7.73
C ALA A 7 -9.91 -0.73 7.78
N GLU A 8 -10.35 0.51 8.01
CA GLU A 8 -11.77 0.90 7.96
C GLU A 8 -12.37 0.69 6.57
N LEU A 9 -11.65 1.09 5.53
CA LEU A 9 -12.06 0.89 4.14
C LEU A 9 -12.15 -0.61 3.79
N MET A 10 -11.22 -1.43 4.26
CA MET A 10 -11.29 -2.88 4.11
C MET A 10 -12.49 -3.48 4.84
N ARG A 11 -12.79 -3.02 6.06
CA ARG A 11 -14.02 -3.44 6.78
C ARG A 11 -15.29 -3.03 6.04
N ALA A 12 -15.26 -1.91 5.31
CA ALA A 12 -16.36 -1.45 4.47
C ALA A 12 -16.49 -2.22 3.14
N GLY A 13 -15.62 -3.19 2.88
CA GLY A 13 -15.73 -4.12 1.73
C GLY A 13 -14.73 -3.91 0.61
N LEU A 14 -13.84 -2.90 0.71
CA LEU A 14 -12.75 -2.75 -0.25
C LEU A 14 -11.71 -3.87 -0.06
N ASP A 15 -11.06 -4.27 -1.14
CA ASP A 15 -9.86 -5.07 -0.99
C ASP A 15 -8.66 -4.22 -0.53
N VAL A 16 -7.57 -4.91 -0.19
CA VAL A 16 -6.38 -4.27 0.37
C VAL A 16 -5.74 -3.28 -0.62
N ASP A 17 -5.74 -3.54 -1.93
CA ASP A 17 -5.16 -2.60 -2.90
C ASP A 17 -6.00 -1.31 -2.98
N ALA A 18 -7.32 -1.45 -3.18
CA ALA A 18 -8.23 -0.32 -3.24
C ALA A 18 -8.22 0.50 -1.94
N ALA A 19 -8.17 -0.16 -0.78
CA ALA A 19 -8.15 0.51 0.52
C ALA A 19 -6.86 1.30 0.75
N LEU A 20 -5.69 0.77 0.38
CA LEU A 20 -4.42 1.50 0.52
C LEU A 20 -4.36 2.68 -0.44
N ARG A 21 -4.77 2.50 -1.71
CA ARG A 21 -4.82 3.60 -2.69
C ARG A 21 -5.69 4.74 -2.18
N ARG A 22 -6.92 4.43 -1.74
CA ARG A 22 -7.82 5.45 -1.20
C ARG A 22 -7.27 6.12 0.05
N ALA A 23 -6.59 5.38 0.93
CA ALA A 23 -5.96 5.96 2.12
C ALA A 23 -4.80 6.91 1.76
N VAL A 24 -4.00 6.57 0.74
CA VAL A 24 -2.96 7.46 0.21
C VAL A 24 -3.59 8.69 -0.44
N ASP A 25 -4.60 8.52 -1.29
CA ASP A 25 -5.30 9.63 -1.94
C ASP A 25 -5.86 10.63 -0.92
N LEU A 26 -6.49 10.14 0.16
CA LEU A 26 -7.00 10.99 1.25
C LEU A 26 -5.90 11.78 1.96
N VAL A 27 -4.69 11.22 2.07
CA VAL A 27 -3.52 11.92 2.63
C VAL A 27 -3.00 12.94 1.63
N THR A 28 -2.88 12.58 0.35
CA THR A 28 -2.49 13.49 -0.73
C THR A 28 -3.44 14.70 -0.83
N GLU A 29 -4.75 14.47 -0.83
CA GLU A 29 -5.78 15.51 -0.86
C GLU A 29 -5.64 16.51 0.28
N ARG A 30 -5.20 16.05 1.46
CA ARG A 30 -5.15 16.86 2.68
C ARG A 30 -3.79 17.52 2.93
N PHE A 31 -2.71 16.88 2.52
CA PHE A 31 -1.34 17.26 2.91
C PHE A 31 -0.38 17.43 1.72
N GLY A 32 -0.82 17.13 0.50
CA GLY A 32 -0.01 17.20 -0.71
C GLY A 32 0.76 15.91 -1.04
N GLU A 33 1.43 15.95 -2.19
CA GLU A 33 2.31 14.89 -2.71
C GLU A 33 3.54 14.68 -1.80
N ASP A 34 4.26 13.57 -2.01
CA ASP A 34 5.52 13.27 -1.32
C ASP A 34 5.44 13.13 0.21
N THR A 35 4.34 12.57 0.72
CA THR A 35 4.05 12.51 2.16
C THR A 35 3.92 11.10 2.76
N ILE A 36 3.55 10.08 1.98
CA ILE A 36 3.20 8.76 2.53
C ILE A 36 3.40 7.59 1.57
N GLY A 37 3.73 6.44 2.16
CA GLY A 37 3.59 5.12 1.56
C GLY A 37 3.00 4.12 2.53
N LEU A 38 2.24 3.15 2.03
CA LEU A 38 1.60 2.09 2.80
C LEU A 38 1.84 0.72 2.13
N LEU A 39 2.05 -0.29 2.98
CA LEU A 39 2.05 -1.71 2.62
C LEU A 39 0.86 -2.37 3.30
N GLY A 40 0.24 -3.35 2.63
CA GLY A 40 -0.86 -4.11 3.19
C GLY A 40 -0.82 -5.59 2.79
N LEU A 41 -1.32 -6.41 3.70
CA LEU A 41 -1.51 -7.84 3.56
C LEU A 41 -2.90 -8.18 4.11
N ASP A 42 -3.71 -8.90 3.34
CA ASP A 42 -5.02 -9.36 3.82
C ASP A 42 -5.04 -10.83 4.25
N ARG A 43 -6.17 -11.26 4.85
CA ARG A 43 -6.36 -12.64 5.31
C ARG A 43 -6.33 -13.70 4.19
N LYS A 44 -6.47 -13.29 2.92
CA LYS A 44 -6.36 -14.17 1.75
C LYS A 44 -4.91 -14.25 1.22
N GLY A 45 -3.97 -13.55 1.84
CA GLY A 45 -2.57 -13.49 1.41
C GLY A 45 -2.32 -12.50 0.28
N ARG A 46 -3.27 -11.61 -0.04
CA ARG A 46 -3.08 -10.56 -1.06
C ARG A 46 -2.16 -9.48 -0.51
N VAL A 47 -1.08 -9.20 -1.23
CA VAL A 47 -0.10 -8.15 -0.90
C VAL A 47 -0.38 -6.94 -1.77
N ALA A 48 -0.40 -5.75 -1.18
CA ALA A 48 -0.55 -4.50 -1.91
C ALA A 48 0.37 -3.40 -1.36
N ALA A 49 0.62 -2.40 -2.20
CA ALA A 49 1.39 -1.21 -1.83
C ALA A 49 0.83 0.00 -2.56
N ALA A 50 0.72 1.13 -1.86
CA ALA A 50 0.37 2.42 -2.46
C ALA A 50 1.22 3.52 -1.84
N PHE A 51 1.66 4.48 -2.63
CA PHE A 51 2.49 5.60 -2.15
C PHE A 51 2.38 6.82 -3.08
N ASN A 52 2.51 8.01 -2.49
CA ASN A 52 2.58 9.29 -3.20
C ASN A 52 3.99 9.91 -3.17
N THR A 53 4.96 9.22 -2.55
CA THR A 53 6.37 9.60 -2.58
C THR A 53 7.00 9.36 -3.95
N ALA A 54 8.08 10.09 -4.25
CA ALA A 54 8.88 9.90 -5.45
C ALA A 54 9.32 8.43 -5.65
N ALA A 55 9.61 7.73 -4.55
CA ALA A 55 9.88 6.31 -4.52
C ALA A 55 9.53 5.69 -3.16
N MET A 56 9.35 4.37 -3.13
CA MET A 56 9.16 3.60 -1.91
C MET A 56 9.92 2.29 -2.03
N ALA A 57 11.04 2.20 -1.31
CA ALA A 57 11.76 0.93 -1.16
C ALA A 57 10.86 -0.06 -0.43
N ARG A 58 10.52 -1.16 -1.10
CA ARG A 58 9.58 -2.15 -0.59
C ARG A 58 9.96 -3.55 -1.03
N ALA A 59 9.65 -4.51 -0.18
CA ALA A 59 9.81 -5.92 -0.46
C ALA A 59 8.69 -6.71 0.18
N TRP A 60 8.40 -7.89 -0.37
CA TRP A 60 7.54 -8.87 0.28
C TRP A 60 8.06 -10.28 0.03
N GLY A 61 7.69 -11.18 0.93
CA GLY A 61 8.11 -12.57 0.90
C GLY A 61 7.13 -13.48 1.60
N ALA A 62 7.27 -14.77 1.33
CA ALA A 62 6.57 -15.85 2.01
C ALA A 62 7.54 -17.05 2.11
N ASP A 63 7.31 -17.94 3.06
CA ASP A 63 8.09 -19.19 3.19
C ASP A 63 9.60 -18.96 3.35
N LYS A 64 9.97 -17.89 4.08
CA LYS A 64 11.36 -17.41 4.27
C LYS A 64 12.08 -17.00 2.97
N GLN A 65 11.35 -16.82 1.88
CA GLN A 65 11.87 -16.38 0.59
C GLN A 65 11.34 -14.98 0.24
N VAL A 66 12.24 -14.11 -0.22
CA VAL A 66 11.86 -12.84 -0.82
C VAL A 66 11.26 -13.13 -2.20
N ARG A 67 10.01 -12.74 -2.40
CA ARG A 67 9.33 -12.93 -3.69
C ARG A 67 9.50 -11.72 -4.59
N ARG A 68 9.57 -10.52 -4.01
CA ARG A 68 9.76 -9.29 -4.80
C ARG A 68 10.40 -8.17 -4.01
N VAL A 69 11.16 -7.35 -4.72
CA VAL A 69 11.72 -6.06 -4.29
C VAL A 69 11.40 -5.03 -5.37
N ALA A 70 11.03 -3.82 -4.98
CA ALA A 70 10.72 -2.72 -5.87
C ALA A 70 11.04 -1.37 -5.20
N LEU A 71 11.22 -0.33 -6.02
CA LEU A 71 11.50 1.03 -5.58
C LEU A 71 10.58 2.05 -6.25
N ARG A 72 10.42 1.97 -7.57
CA ARG A 72 9.68 2.94 -8.38
C ARG A 72 8.21 2.54 -8.53
N ARG A 73 7.41 3.49 -9.01
CA ARG A 73 5.96 3.31 -9.27
C ARG A 73 5.67 2.34 -10.41
N GLY A 74 6.51 2.37 -11.46
CA GLY A 74 6.40 1.46 -12.61
C GLY A 74 7.03 0.08 -12.39
N ASP A 75 7.68 -0.15 -11.26
CA ASP A 75 8.24 -1.46 -10.96
C ASP A 75 7.10 -2.45 -10.73
N ILE A 76 7.22 -3.63 -11.34
CA ILE A 76 6.18 -4.64 -11.27
C ILE A 76 5.93 -4.97 -9.79
N TRP A 77 4.68 -4.90 -9.36
CA TRP A 77 4.20 -5.24 -8.01
C TRP A 77 3.00 -6.20 -8.15
N PRO A 78 2.81 -7.19 -7.25
CA PRO A 78 1.62 -8.05 -7.27
C PRO A 78 0.32 -7.26 -7.15
#